data_AF-A0A4Q0PK77-F1
#
_entry.id   AF-A0A4Q0PK77-F1
#
_cell.length_a   1.000
_cell.length_b   1.000
_cell.length_c   1.000
_cell.angle_alpha   90.00
_cell.angle_beta   90.00
_cell.angle_gamma   90.00
#
_symmetry.space_group_name_H-M   'P 1'
#
loop_
_entity.id
_entity.type
_entity.pdbx_description
1 polymer ?
#
loop_
_entity_poly.entity_id
_entity_poly.type
_entity_poly.pdbx_seq_one_letter_code
_entity_poly.pdbx_strand_id
1 'polypeptide(L)' 'METPIELELVGKKDDLYAINYPGLKVPIHVNFELLQKFKKSSDYVIRESESFKKIKNDQWFLSENTEAVRI' A
#
# COMPACT_ATOMS: atom_id res chain seq x y z
N MET A 1 24.22 -4.65 8.62
CA MET A 1 23.04 -5.32 8.05
C MET A 1 22.05 -4.21 7.78
N GLU A 2 21.76 -3.92 6.52
CA GLU A 2 20.77 -2.90 6.18
C GLU A 2 19.37 -3.44 6.51
N THR A 3 18.56 -2.62 7.17
CA THR A 3 17.18 -2.97 7.51
C THR A 3 16.34 -2.89 6.25
N PRO A 4 15.60 -3.95 5.87
CA PRO A 4 14.77 -3.91 4.68
C PRO A 4 13.66 -2.87 4.83
N ILE A 5 13.27 -2.28 3.70
CA ILE A 5 12.27 -1.22 3.63
C ILE A 5 10.88 -1.84 3.74
N GLU A 6 10.12 -1.43 4.75
CA GLU A 6 8.75 -1.90 4.94
C GLU A 6 7.81 -1.13 4.01
N LEU A 7 7.17 -1.87 3.10
CA LEU A 7 6.17 -1.38 2.17
C LEU A 7 4.79 -1.82 2.65
N GLU A 8 3.82 -0.92 2.63
CA GLU A 8 2.45 -1.24 3.04
C GLU A 8 1.53 -1.34 1.83
N LEU A 9 0.97 -2.52 1.56
CA LEU A 9 -0.05 -2.69 0.54
C LEU A 9 -1.39 -2.19 1.10
N VAL A 10 -1.88 -1.08 0.56
CA VAL A 10 -3.06 -0.37 1.06
C VAL A 10 -4.30 -0.51 0.18
N GLY A 11 -4.14 -0.95 -1.07
CA GLY A 11 -5.27 -1.09 -1.99
C GLY A 11 -4.95 -1.85 -3.27
N LYS A 12 -6.00 -2.23 -3.99
CA LYS A 12 -5.96 -2.75 -5.36
C LYS A 12 -7.14 -2.17 -6.13
N LYS A 13 -6.92 -1.77 -7.37
CA LYS A 13 -7.97 -1.43 -8.34
C LYS A 13 -7.57 -1.92 -9.70
N ASP A 14 -8.49 -2.60 -10.37
CA ASP A 14 -8.23 -3.22 -11.66
C ASP A 14 -6.93 -4.05 -11.58
N ASP A 15 -5.93 -3.70 -12.37
CA ASP A 15 -4.60 -4.35 -12.44
C ASP A 15 -3.49 -3.63 -11.64
N LEU A 16 -3.84 -2.60 -10.89
CA LEU A 16 -2.89 -1.79 -10.11
C LEU A 16 -3.05 -2.02 -8.61
N TYR A 17 -1.91 -2.01 -7.92
CA TYR A 17 -1.77 -2.15 -6.48
C TYR A 17 -1.23 -0.84 -5.90
N ALA A 18 -1.87 -0.36 -4.84
CA ALA A 18 -1.45 0.83 -4.11
C ALA A 18 -0.53 0.42 -2.96
N ILE A 19 0.71 0.90 -3.00
CA ILE A 19 1.72 0.63 -1.99
C ILE A 19 2.10 1.95 -1.33
N ASN A 20 2.06 2.01 0.00
CA ASN A 20 2.63 3.09 0.76
C ASN A 20 4.14 2.86 0.93
N TYR A 21 4.95 3.81 0.47
CA TYR A 21 6.40 3.76 0.59
C TYR A 21 6.85 4.70 1.72
N PRO A 22 7.74 4.26 2.62
CA PRO A 22 8.17 5.09 3.74
C PRO A 22 8.89 6.35 3.24
N GLY A 23 8.36 7.51 3.62
CA GLY A 23 8.85 8.82 3.17
C GLY A 23 8.07 9.44 2.01
N LEU A 24 7.13 8.71 1.40
CA LEU A 24 6.16 9.29 0.46
C LEU A 24 4.85 9.62 1.18
N LYS A 25 4.29 10.79 0.87
CA LYS A 25 2.98 11.22 1.40
C LYS A 25 1.80 10.57 0.69
N VAL A 26 2.03 10.05 -0.51
CA VAL A 26 0.99 9.48 -1.38
C VAL A 26 1.40 8.06 -1.76
N PRO A 27 0.48 7.08 -1.72
CA PRO A 27 0.75 5.73 -2.18
C PRO A 27 1.18 5.70 -3.65
N ILE A 28 2.14 4.84 -3.97
CA ILE A 28 2.55 4.55 -5.34
C ILE A 28 1.67 3.46 -5.93
N HIS A 29 1.32 3.60 -7.21
CA HIS A 29 0.56 2.59 -7.94
C HIS A 29 1.52 1.75 -8.77
N VAL A 30 1.48 0.44 -8.54
CA VAL A 30 2.36 -0.51 -9.22
C VAL A 30 1.53 -1.62 -9.83
N ASN A 31 1.96 -2.13 -10.98
CA ASN A 31 1.33 -3.30 -11.57
C ASN A 31 1.70 -4.58 -10.81
N PHE A 32 1.04 -5.68 -11.16
CA PHE A 32 1.32 -6.99 -10.57
C PHE A 32 2.79 -7.41 -10.70
N GLU A 33 3.40 -7.21 -11.87
CA GLU A 33 4.79 -7.61 -12.12
C GLU A 33 5.78 -6.90 -11.19
N LEU A 34 5.60 -5.59 -10.98
CA LEU A 34 6.45 -4.81 -10.09
C LEU A 34 6.21 -5.16 -8.61
N LEU A 35 4.95 -5.42 -8.23
CA LEU A 35 4.63 -5.96 -6.90
C LEU A 35 5.37 -7.28 -6.64
N GLN A 36 5.41 -8.19 -7.62
CA GLN A 36 6.14 -9.45 -7.51
C GLN A 36 7.65 -9.24 -7.37
N LYS A 37 8.22 -8.24 -8.06
CA LYS A 37 9.64 -7.89 -7.90
C LYS A 37 9.95 -7.43 -6.47
N PHE A 38 9.10 -6.58 -5.88
CA PHE A 38 9.24 -6.18 -4.48
C PHE A 38 9.14 -7.37 -3.52
N LYS A 39 8.21 -8.31 -3.74
CA LYS A 39 8.08 -9.52 -2.91
C LYS A 39 9.28 -10.46 -2.98
N LYS A 40 10.02 -10.45 -4.10
CA LYS A 40 11.18 -11.34 -4.33
C LYS A 40 12.50 -10.73 -3.87
N SER A 41 12.59 -9.41 -3.78
CA SER A 41 13.80 -8.73 -3.32
C SER A 41 13.90 -8.81 -1.79
N SER A 42 15.11 -8.99 -1.28
CA SER A 42 15.40 -8.97 0.15
C SER A 42 15.50 -7.56 0.73
N ASP A 43 15.49 -6.53 -0.14
CA ASP A 43 15.57 -5.12 0.24
C ASP A 43 14.22 -4.58 0.74
N TYR A 44 13.12 -5.32 0.51
CA TYR A 44 11.77 -4.89 0.83
C TYR A 44 11.00 -5.95 1.61
N VAL A 45 10.13 -5.50 2.52
CA VAL A 45 9.15 -6.34 3.20
C VAL A 45 7.77 -5.76 2.94
N ILE A 46 6.89 -6.52 2.29
CA ILE A 46 5.51 -6.07 2.03
C ILE A 46 4.59 -6.54 3.15
N ARG A 47 3.90 -5.60 3.79
CA ARG A 47 2.83 -5.86 4.75
C ARG A 47 1.48 -5.45 4.17
N GLU A 48 0.47 -6.27 4.37
CA GLU A 48 -0.90 -5.93 3.99
C GLU A 48 -1.55 -5.11 5.10
N SER A 49 -2.06 -3.92 4.76
CA SER A 49 -2.74 -3.07 5.72
C SER A 49 -4.06 -3.71 6.17
N GLU A 50 -4.54 -3.34 7.35
CA GLU A 50 -5.88 -3.75 7.79
C GLU A 50 -6.98 -3.28 6.85
N SER A 51 -6.80 -2.10 6.24
CA SER A 51 -7.67 -1.58 5.18
C SER A 51 -7.68 -2.54 4.00
N PHE A 52 -6.51 -2.99 3.52
CA PHE A 52 -6.41 -3.95 2.43
C PHE A 52 -7.12 -5.28 2.75
N LYS A 53 -6.93 -5.79 3.97
CA LYS A 53 -7.56 -7.05 4.42
C LYS A 53 -9.08 -6.97 4.56
N LYS A 54 -9.62 -5.79 4.87
CA LYS A 54 -11.07 -5.55 4.96
C LYS A 54 -11.75 -5.41 3.60
N ILE A 55 -10.99 -5.22 2.52
CA ILE A 55 -11.53 -4.98 1.18
C ILE A 55 -11.72 -6.31 0.45
N LYS A 56 -12.97 -6.77 0.37
CA LYS A 56 -13.40 -7.79 -0.59
C LYS A 56 -13.55 -7.15 -1.98
N ASN A 57 -12.45 -7.02 -2.72
CA ASN A 57 -12.39 -6.51 -4.09
C ASN A 57 -12.93 -5.06 -4.29
N ASP A 58 -12.20 -4.26 -5.07
CA ASP A 58 -12.73 -3.09 -5.79
C ASP A 58 -12.97 -1.74 -5.08
N GLN A 59 -12.29 -1.39 -3.98
CA GLN A 59 -12.32 0.00 -3.49
C GLN A 59 -10.95 0.58 -3.14
N TRP A 60 -10.63 1.74 -3.73
CA TRP A 60 -9.53 2.60 -3.29
C TRP A 60 -9.92 3.26 -1.98
N PHE A 61 -9.03 3.17 -1.00
CA PHE A 61 -9.06 4.08 0.14
C PHE A 61 -7.89 5.04 -0.05
N LEU A 62 -8.20 6.22 -0.58
CA LEU A 62 -7.50 7.40 -0.11
C LEU A 62 -7.88 7.50 1.35
N SER A 63 -6.93 7.28 2.25
CA SER A 63 -7.11 7.67 3.64
C SER A 63 -7.26 9.19 3.67
N GLU A 64 -8.49 9.68 3.48
CA GLU A 64 -8.91 10.92 4.13
C GLU A 64 -8.87 10.60 5.62
N ASN A 65 -7.73 10.95 6.22
CA ASN A 65 -7.64 11.05 7.66
C ASN A 65 -8.75 12.01 8.09
N THR A 66 -9.67 11.47 8.87
CA THR A 66 -10.70 12.17 9.63
C THR A 66 -10.13 13.42 10.31
N GLU A 67 -10.55 14.60 9.87
CA GLU A 67 -10.67 15.74 10.77
C GLU A 67 -12.14 16.01 11.02
N ALA A 68 -12.51 15.74 12.27
CA ALA A 68 -13.76 16.12 12.85
C ALA A 68 -13.98 17.63 12.72
N VAL A 69 -15.04 18.03 12.04
CA VAL A 69 -15.68 19.31 12.34
C VAL A 69 -17.17 19.04 12.52
N ARG A 70 -17.55 18.87 13.79
CA ARG A 70 -18.92 19.13 14.23
C ARG A 70 -19.20 20.61 13.99
N ILE A 71 -20.26 20.92 13.25
CA ILE A 71 -21.02 22.18 13.38
C ILE A 71 -22.49 21.84 13.39
#